data_AF-A0A536PKZ9-F1
#
_entry.id   AF-A0A536PKZ9-F1
#
_cell.length_a   1.000
_cell.length_b   1.000
_cell.length_c   1.000
_cell.angle_alpha   90.00
_cell.angle_beta   90.00
_cell.angle_gamma   90.00
#
_symmetry.space_group_name_H-M   'P 1'
#
loop_
_entity.id
_entity.type
_entity.pdbx_description
1 polymer ?
#
loop_
_entity_poly.entity_id
_entity_poly.type
_entity_poly.pdbx_seq_one_letter_code
_entity_poly.pdbx_strand_id
1 'polypeptide(L)' 'NARVISAFVPLATMFGYVTDLRSKTQGRGSYSMEFDHYEVLPQNLADQIINKK' A
#
# COMPACT_ATOMS: atom_id res chain seq x y z
N ASN A 1 -13.17 21.28 3.81
CA ASN A 1 -12.67 20.73 2.54
C ASN A 1 -11.87 19.46 2.78
N ALA A 2 -12.50 18.31 2.60
CA ALA A 2 -11.79 17.02 2.55
C ALA A 2 -11.31 16.78 1.10
N ARG A 3 -10.11 16.22 0.94
CA ARG A 3 -9.59 15.76 -0.36
C ARG A 3 -9.51 14.25 -0.34
N VAL A 4 -10.03 13.60 -1.38
CA VAL A 4 -9.97 12.16 -1.57
C VAL A 4 -8.85 11.86 -2.58
N ILE A 5 -8.01 10.88 -2.26
CA ILE A 5 -6.89 10.45 -3.11
C ILE A 5 -7.12 8.97 -3.42
N SER A 6 -7.23 8.64 -4.69
CA SER A 6 -7.32 7.26 -5.18
C SER A 6 -5.99 6.88 -5.82
N ALA A 7 -5.45 5.73 -5.44
CA ALA A 7 -4.18 5.21 -5.96
C ALA A 7 -4.16 3.69 -5.87
N PHE A 8 -3.45 3.06 -6.81
CA PHE A 8 -3.13 1.64 -6.74
C PHE A 8 -1.84 1.46 -5.96
N VAL A 9 -1.85 0.52 -5.03
CA VAL A 9 -0.71 0.20 -4.18
C VAL A 9 -0.65 -1.31 -3.97
N PRO A 10 0.54 -1.93 -4.04
CA PRO A 10 0.69 -3.34 -3.72
C PRO A 10 0.26 -3.62 -2.27
N LEU A 11 -0.55 -4.66 -2.08
CA LEU A 11 -1.02 -5.07 -0.76
C LEU A 11 0.14 -5.33 0.22
N ALA A 12 1.26 -5.85 -0.29
CA ALA A 12 2.47 -6.12 0.49
C ALA A 12 3.04 -4.86 1.19
N THR A 13 2.81 -3.66 0.63
CA THR A 13 3.32 -2.39 1.17
C THR A 13 2.36 -1.76 2.17
N MET A 14 1.13 -2.27 2.32
CA MET A 14 0.12 -1.67 3.21
C MET A 14 0.31 -2.03 4.69
N PHE A 15 1.22 -2.95 5.02
CA PHE A 15 1.53 -3.28 6.41
C PHE A 15 2.12 -2.06 7.13
N GLY A 16 1.43 -1.58 8.18
CA GLY A 16 1.84 -0.38 8.93
C GLY A 16 1.35 0.96 8.36
N TYR A 17 0.69 0.96 7.19
CA TYR A 17 0.24 2.19 6.53
C TYR A 17 -0.68 3.06 7.41
N VAL A 18 -1.50 2.45 8.27
CA VAL A 18 -2.39 3.16 9.20
C VAL A 18 -1.62 4.11 10.12
N THR A 19 -0.48 3.67 10.64
CA THR A 19 0.36 4.43 11.56
C THR A 19 1.01 5.61 10.83
N ASP A 20 1.51 5.36 9.62
CA ASP A 20 2.12 6.40 8.78
C ASP A 20 1.11 7.45 8.34
N LEU A 21 -0.11 7.03 7.96
CA LEU A 21 -1.18 7.93 7.57
C LEU A 21 -1.57 8.85 8.72
N ARG A 22 -1.74 8.29 9.93
CA ARG A 22 -2.06 9.09 11.13
C ARG A 22 -0.93 10.06 11.47
N SER A 23 0.32 9.63 11.38
CA SER A 23 1.48 10.50 11.62
C SER A 23 1.52 11.67 10.63
N LYS A 24 1.30 11.43 9.34
CA LYS A 24 1.32 12.48 8.29
C LYS A 24 0.12 13.42 8.32
N THR A 25 -1.03 12.94 8.75
CA THR A 25 -2.30 13.71 8.74
C THR A 25 -2.69 14.26 10.12
N GLN A 26 -1.79 14.15 11.10
CA GLN A 26 -2.05 14.51 12.51
C GLN A 26 -3.31 13.81 13.04
N GLY A 27 -3.51 12.54 12.68
CA GLY A 27 -4.60 11.70 13.14
C GLY A 27 -5.95 11.94 12.45
N ARG A 28 -6.02 12.83 11.45
CA ARG A 28 -7.29 13.21 10.80
C ARG A 28 -7.59 12.46 9.51
N GLY A 29 -6.63 11.72 8.97
CA GLY A 29 -6.77 10.95 7.74
C GLY A 29 -7.42 9.59 7.98
N SER A 30 -8.35 9.24 7.09
CA SER A 30 -8.93 7.91 6.96
C SER A 30 -8.63 7.35 5.57
N TYR A 31 -8.61 6.02 5.44
CA TYR A 31 -8.47 5.34 4.16
C TYR A 31 -9.38 4.12 4.12
N SER A 32 -9.72 3.68 2.90
CA SER A 32 -10.39 2.43 2.60
C SER A 32 -9.61 1.74 1.49
N MET A 33 -9.56 0.41 1.52
CA MET A 33 -8.89 -0.41 0.51
C MET A 33 -9.79 -1.56 0.08
N GLU A 34 -9.79 -1.84 -1.22
CA GLU A 34 -10.49 -2.96 -1.84
C GLU A 34 -9.55 -3.62 -2.86
N PHE A 35 -9.72 -4.92 -3.11
CA PHE A 35 -8.96 -5.63 -4.12
C PHE A 35 -9.46 -5.23 -5.52
N ASP A 36 -8.53 -4.94 -6.44
CA ASP A 36 -8.85 -4.55 -7.82
C ASP A 36 -8.35 -5.60 -8.83
N HIS A 37 -7.03 -5.84 -8.90
CA HIS A 37 -6.43 -6.79 -9.84
C HIS A 37 -5.06 -7.33 -9.38
N TYR A 38 -4.52 -8.28 -10.16
CA TYR A 38 -3.13 -8.75 -10.06
C TYR A 38 -2.26 -8.07 -11.14
N GLU A 39 -1.10 -7.58 -10.74
CA GLU A 39 -0.09 -7.00 -11.63
C GLU A 39 1.24 -7.77 -11.51
N VAL A 40 2.05 -7.71 -12.57
CA VAL A 40 3.37 -8.31 -12.59
C VAL A 40 4.30 -7.55 -11.64
N LEU A 41 4.98 -8.29 -10.77
CA LEU A 41 5.98 -7.70 -9.88
C LEU A 41 7.22 -7.27 -10.67
N PRO A 42 7.85 -6.14 -10.28
CA PRO A 42 9.18 -5.81 -10.77
C PRO A 42 10.17 -6.95 -10.50
N GLN A 43 11.08 -7.19 -11.46
CA GLN A 43 11.98 -8.35 -11.44
C GLN A 43 12.79 -8.46 -10.14
N ASN A 44 13.28 -7.33 -9.62
CA ASN A 44 14.01 -7.26 -8.35
C ASN A 44 13.23 -7.78 -7.13
N LEU A 45 11.90 -7.62 -7.11
CA LEU A 45 11.04 -8.11 -6.01
C LEU A 45 10.61 -9.57 -6.25
N ALA A 46 10.38 -9.94 -7.52
CA ALA A 46 10.05 -11.30 -7.90
C ALA A 46 11.18 -12.26 -7.51
N ASP A 47 12.43 -11.90 -7.78
CA ASP A 47 13.60 -12.71 -7.44
C ASP A 47 13.76 -12.91 -5.93
N GLN A 48 13.38 -11.92 -5.11
CA GLN A 48 13.43 -12.05 -3.65
C GLN A 48 12.40 -13.04 -3.13
N ILE A 49 11.22 -13.12 -3.75
CA ILE A 49 10.17 -14.06 -3.37
C ILE A 49 10.54 -15.47 -3.82
N ILE A 50 11.04 -15.62 -5.05
CA ILE A 50 11.41 -16.91 -5.63
C ILE A 50 12.60 -17.55 -4.87
N ASN A 51 13.56 -16.74 -4.43
CA ASN A 51 14.73 -17.22 -3.70
C ASN A 51 14.49 -17.42 -2.19
N LYS A 52 13.33 -17.01 -1.66
CA LYS A 52 12.97 -17.26 -0.27
C LYS A 52 12.50 -18.72 -0.12
N LYS A 53 13.43 -19.61 0.25
CA LYS A 53 13.11 -20.97 0.73
C LYS A 53 12.54 -20.94 2.14
#